data_AF-A0AAD5ZQX2-F1
#
_entry.id   AF-A0AAD5ZQX2-F1
#
_cell.length_a   1.000
_cell.length_b   1.000
_cell.length_c   1.000
_cell.angle_alpha   90.00
_cell.angle_beta   90.00
_cell.angle_gamma   90.00
#
_symmetry.space_group_name_H-M   'P 1'
#
loop_
_entity.id
_entity.type
_entity.pdbx_description
1 polymer ?
#
loop_
_entity_poly.entity_id
_entity_poly.type
_entity_poly.pdbx_seq_one_letter_code
_entity_poly.pdbx_strand_id
1 'polypeptide(L)'
;MESWIKALVEAIHSTPYQSVIFLSGGASQALGWLMSVPGASNTILEVVVPYSRNSMAHLLGKIPAQFTSQRTAEEMALVAYNRALKLSAPGKQVLGVGFTGSLASSQPKRGDHQFFLSTRTHNCLRTSHVTLLKVYNHFLFVYFHL
;
A
#
# COMPACT_ATOMS: atom_id res chain seq x y z
N MET A 1 16.62 0.03 -11.66
CA MET A 1 15.16 0.21 -11.81
C MET A 1 14.87 0.28 -13.30
N GLU A 2 13.85 -0.44 -13.78
CA GLU A 2 13.43 -0.36 -15.19
C GLU A 2 12.95 1.06 -15.54
N SER A 3 13.16 1.49 -16.79
CA SER A 3 12.89 2.88 -17.21
C SER A 3 11.43 3.29 -17.04
N TRP A 4 10.50 2.39 -17.34
CA TRP A 4 9.06 2.67 -17.18
C TRP A 4 8.65 2.80 -15.71
N ILE A 5 9.28 2.05 -14.80
CA ILE A 5 9.04 2.17 -13.35
C ILE A 5 9.49 3.55 -12.88
N LYS A 6 10.68 4.00 -13.32
CA LYS A 6 11.19 5.33 -13.00
C LYS A 6 10.23 6.42 -13.49
N ALA A 7 9.79 6.34 -14.76
CA ALA A 7 8.85 7.29 -15.33
C ALA A 7 7.50 7.31 -14.59
N LEU A 8 7.01 6.15 -14.15
CA LEU A 8 5.79 6.05 -13.34
C LEU A 8 5.96 6.73 -11.97
N VAL A 9 7.09 6.50 -11.30
CA VAL A 9 7.38 7.14 -10.00
C VAL A 9 7.54 8.65 -10.16
N GLU A 10 8.21 9.12 -11.21
CA GLU A 10 8.29 10.55 -11.54
C GLU A 10 6.90 11.15 -11.76
N ALA A 11 6.02 10.44 -12.48
CA ALA A 11 4.64 10.87 -12.67
C ALA A 11 3.88 10.96 -11.34
N ILE A 12 4.05 10.00 -10.42
CA ILE A 12 3.48 10.06 -9.07
C ILE A 12 3.98 11.31 -8.32
N HIS A 13 5.28 11.61 -8.39
CA HIS A 13 5.86 12.78 -7.73
C HIS A 13 5.49 14.13 -8.36
N SER A 14 5.06 14.12 -9.61
CA SER A 14 4.53 15.32 -10.27
C SER A 14 3.10 15.68 -9.84
N THR A 15 2.39 14.77 -9.15
CA THR A 15 1.02 15.04 -8.69
C THR A 15 1.00 16.01 -7.50
N PRO A 16 -0.11 16.75 -7.29
CA PRO A 16 -0.25 17.64 -6.14
C PRO A 16 -0.52 16.90 -4.82
N TYR A 17 -0.64 15.57 -4.85
CA TYR A 17 -1.01 14.77 -3.69
C TYR A 17 0.16 14.57 -2.74
N GLN A 18 -0.13 14.70 -1.45
CA GLN A 18 0.71 14.22 -0.37
C GLN A 18 0.11 12.95 0.21
N SER A 19 0.94 12.01 0.63
CA SER A 19 0.49 10.68 0.98
C SER A 19 1.15 10.15 2.24
N VAL A 20 0.37 9.39 3.00
CA VAL A 20 0.88 8.49 4.04
C VAL A 20 0.61 7.07 3.57
N ILE A 21 1.63 6.22 3.66
CA ILE A 21 1.59 4.85 3.15
C ILE A 21 1.78 3.87 4.30
N PHE A 22 0.78 3.04 4.55
CA PHE A 22 0.90 1.90 5.43
C PHE A 22 1.00 0.63 4.59
N LEU A 23 2.09 -0.12 4.77
CA LEU A 23 2.42 -1.27 3.94
C LEU A 23 2.78 -2.47 4.79
N SER A 24 2.06 -3.57 4.64
CA SER A 24 2.39 -4.84 5.29
C SER A 24 2.44 -5.98 4.27
N GLY A 25 3.45 -6.84 4.38
CA GLY A 25 3.71 -7.93 3.43
C GLY A 25 4.81 -7.61 2.41
N GLY A 26 4.78 -8.29 1.26
CA GLY A 26 5.93 -8.39 0.35
C GLY A 26 6.15 -7.23 -0.63
N ALA A 27 5.53 -6.07 -0.45
CA ALA A 27 5.66 -4.93 -1.38
C ALA A 27 6.70 -3.88 -0.95
N SER A 28 7.57 -4.18 0.01
CA SER A 28 8.56 -3.23 0.54
C SER A 28 9.51 -2.68 -0.52
N GLN A 29 9.80 -3.43 -1.59
CA GLN A 29 10.63 -2.95 -2.70
C GLN A 29 10.03 -1.73 -3.40
N ALA A 30 8.70 -1.62 -3.47
CA ALA A 30 8.03 -0.45 -4.05
C ALA A 30 8.34 0.84 -3.27
N LEU A 31 8.54 0.75 -1.95
CA LEU A 31 8.97 1.89 -1.14
C LEU A 31 10.38 2.34 -1.53
N GLY A 32 11.29 1.39 -1.76
CA GLY A 32 12.62 1.68 -2.26
C GLY A 32 12.57 2.43 -3.59
N TRP A 33 11.70 2.02 -4.52
CA TRP A 33 11.53 2.71 -5.80
C TRP A 33 10.98 4.13 -5.65
N LEU A 34 9.90 4.29 -4.88
CA LEU A 34 9.30 5.59 -4.59
C LEU A 34 10.29 6.55 -3.94
N MET A 35 11.09 6.09 -2.97
CA MET A 35 12.01 6.96 -2.23
C MET A 35 13.33 7.24 -2.98
N SER A 36 13.63 6.48 -4.03
CA SER A 36 14.87 6.64 -4.81
C SER A 36 14.77 7.67 -5.93
N VAL A 37 13.59 8.25 -6.17
CA VAL A 37 13.37 9.23 -7.24
C VAL A 37 13.21 10.64 -6.64
N PRO A 38 13.86 11.67 -7.22
CA PRO A 38 13.69 13.04 -6.77
C PRO A 38 12.22 13.49 -6.73
N GLY A 39 11.86 14.27 -5.71
CA GLY A 39 10.49 14.72 -5.49
C GLY A 39 9.71 13.88 -4.48
N ALA A 40 10.25 12.74 -4.01
CA ALA A 40 9.61 11.90 -3.00
C ALA A 40 9.15 12.67 -1.75
N SER A 41 9.94 13.63 -1.26
CA SER A 41 9.59 14.45 -0.08
C SER A 41 8.38 15.37 -0.30
N ASN A 42 8.03 15.69 -1.56
CA ASN A 42 6.84 16.48 -1.86
C ASN A 42 5.56 15.63 -1.81
N THR A 43 5.68 14.32 -2.02
CA THR A 43 4.56 13.38 -2.18
C THR A 43 4.39 12.45 -0.99
N ILE A 44 5.46 12.08 -0.29
CA ILE A 44 5.43 11.07 0.77
C ILE A 44 5.71 11.77 2.10
N LEU A 45 4.67 11.84 2.94
CA LEU A 45 4.74 12.43 4.28
C LEU A 45 5.25 11.43 5.31
N GLU A 46 4.79 10.18 5.22
CA GLU A 46 5.14 9.12 6.17
C GLU A 46 4.93 7.75 5.54
N VAL A 47 5.81 6.81 5.88
CA VAL A 47 5.65 5.40 5.55
C VAL A 47 5.76 4.58 6.84
N VAL A 48 4.79 3.70 7.07
CA VAL A 48 4.83 2.76 8.20
C VAL A 48 4.70 1.34 7.68
N VAL A 49 5.59 0.46 8.15
CA VAL A 49 5.59 -0.96 7.80
C VAL A 49 5.19 -1.79 9.03
N PRO A 50 3.89 -1.94 9.34
CA PRO A 50 3.43 -2.70 10.50
C PRO A 50 3.60 -4.21 10.25
N TYR A 51 4.82 -4.71 10.46
CA TYR A 51 5.19 -6.08 10.07
C TYR A 51 4.70 -7.15 11.06
N SER A 52 4.74 -6.85 12.37
CA SER A 52 4.23 -7.77 13.39
C SER A 52 2.72 -7.63 13.58
N ARG A 53 2.04 -8.71 14.00
CA ARG A 53 0.60 -8.65 14.33
C ARG A 53 0.30 -7.58 15.38
N ASN A 54 1.18 -7.45 16.39
CA ASN A 54 1.05 -6.44 17.43
C ASN A 54 1.20 -5.02 16.87
N SER A 55 2.16 -4.79 15.97
CA SER A 55 2.34 -3.49 15.32
C SER A 55 1.12 -3.10 14.50
N MET A 56 0.57 -4.02 13.71
CA MET A 56 -0.68 -3.80 12.98
C MET A 56 -1.86 -3.52 13.92
N ALA A 57 -1.97 -4.27 15.02
CA ALA A 57 -3.05 -4.06 15.98
C ALA A 57 -2.96 -2.69 16.67
N HIS A 58 -1.76 -2.24 17.02
CA HIS A 58 -1.54 -0.89 17.56
C HIS A 58 -1.86 0.20 16.54
N LEU A 59 -1.45 0.00 15.28
CA LEU A 59 -1.72 0.93 14.19
C LEU A 59 -3.23 1.12 13.96
N LEU A 60 -4.00 0.02 13.99
CA LEU A 60 -5.43 0.02 13.71
C LEU A 60 -6.29 0.22 14.98
N GLY A 61 -5.69 0.22 16.17
CA GLY A 61 -6.39 0.27 17.45
C GLY A 61 -7.22 -0.98 17.79
N LYS A 62 -7.05 -2.07 17.03
CA LYS A 62 -7.76 -3.34 17.19
C LYS A 62 -7.03 -4.47 16.47
N ILE A 63 -7.32 -5.71 16.84
CA ILE A 63 -6.84 -6.88 16.11
C ILE A 63 -7.76 -7.13 14.91
N PRO A 64 -7.26 -7.09 13.66
CA PRO A 64 -8.08 -7.44 12.50
C PRO A 64 -8.46 -8.93 12.51
N ALA A 65 -9.67 -9.24 12.04
CA ALA A 65 -10.10 -10.63 11.86
C ALA A 65 -9.17 -11.39 10.88
N GLN A 66 -8.72 -10.72 9.82
CA GLN A 66 -7.76 -11.26 8.86
C GLN A 66 -6.77 -10.16 8.43
N PHE A 67 -5.48 -10.37 8.70
CA PHE A 67 -4.42 -9.38 8.42
C PHE A 67 -4.22 -9.08 6.93
N THR A 68 -4.58 -10.02 6.04
CA THR A 68 -4.60 -9.82 4.59
C THR A 68 -6.03 -9.95 4.08
N SER A 69 -6.74 -8.83 4.02
CA SER A 69 -8.10 -8.74 3.52
C SER A 69 -8.36 -7.34 2.95
N GLN A 70 -9.38 -7.21 2.10
CA GLN A 70 -9.87 -5.92 1.62
C GLN A 70 -10.17 -4.98 2.79
N ARG A 71 -10.93 -5.45 3.79
CA ARG A 71 -11.29 -4.65 4.96
C ARG A 71 -10.08 -4.10 5.69
N THR A 72 -9.03 -4.90 5.88
CA THR A 72 -7.81 -4.44 6.53
C THR A 72 -7.07 -3.40 5.70
N ALA A 73 -6.98 -3.57 4.38
CA ALA A 73 -6.39 -2.54 3.50
C ALA A 73 -7.17 -1.22 3.57
N GLU A 74 -8.51 -1.28 3.59
CA GLU A 74 -9.37 -0.10 3.70
C GLU A 74 -9.22 0.61 5.05
N GLU A 75 -9.17 -0.13 6.15
CA GLU A 75 -8.92 0.41 7.48
C GLU A 75 -7.52 1.05 7.56
N MET A 76 -6.50 0.41 6.99
CA MET A 76 -5.15 0.99 6.88
C MET A 76 -5.17 2.30 6.07
N ALA A 77 -5.86 2.31 4.92
CA ALA A 77 -5.96 3.50 4.08
C ALA A 77 -6.68 4.66 4.79
N LEU A 78 -7.71 4.36 5.59
CA LEU A 78 -8.42 5.36 6.38
C LEU A 78 -7.53 5.96 7.49
N VAL A 79 -6.83 5.13 8.25
CA VAL A 79 -5.91 5.61 9.30
C VAL A 79 -4.76 6.40 8.66
N ALA A 80 -4.22 5.93 7.54
CA ALA A 80 -3.20 6.64 6.78
C ALA A 80 -3.72 8.01 6.27
N TYR A 81 -4.95 8.07 5.76
CA TYR A 81 -5.56 9.32 5.31
C TYR A 81 -5.71 10.33 6.46
N ASN A 82 -6.19 9.88 7.61
CA ASN A 82 -6.30 10.72 8.82
C ASN A 82 -4.93 11.20 9.30
N ARG A 83 -3.90 10.38 9.16
CA ARG A 83 -2.51 10.74 9.46
C ARG A 83 -1.97 11.75 8.45
N ALA A 84 -2.26 11.58 7.16
CA ALA A 84 -1.90 12.51 6.11
C ALA A 84 -2.51 13.89 6.33
N LEU A 85 -3.80 13.98 6.69
CA LEU A 85 -4.47 15.24 7.04
C LEU A 85 -3.76 16.00 8.17
N LYS A 86 -3.17 15.30 9.14
CA LYS A 86 -2.45 15.91 10.27
C LYS A 86 -1.05 16.39 9.90
N LEU A 87 -0.42 15.75 8.92
CA LEU A 87 0.96 16.02 8.50
C LEU A 87 1.04 16.97 7.30
N SER A 88 -0.01 17.05 6.50
CA SER A 88 -0.03 17.84 5.27
C SER A 88 -0.03 19.34 5.53
N ALA A 89 0.61 20.08 4.64
CA ALA A 89 0.51 21.53 4.63
C ALA A 89 -0.90 22.00 4.21
N PRO A 90 -1.37 23.16 4.69
CA PRO A 90 -2.64 23.74 4.25
C PRO A 90 -2.74 23.84 2.72
N GLY A 91 -3.91 23.52 2.16
CA GLY A 91 -4.18 23.59 0.73
C GLY A 91 -3.61 22.44 -0.11
N LYS A 92 -2.94 21.45 0.49
CA LYS A 92 -2.50 20.24 -0.22
C LYS A 92 -3.61 19.18 -0.25
N GLN A 93 -3.67 18.47 -1.37
CA GLN A 93 -4.53 17.29 -1.48
C GLN A 93 -3.84 16.11 -0.80
N VAL A 94 -4.60 15.30 -0.06
CA VAL A 94 -4.02 14.18 0.69
C VAL A 94 -4.61 12.82 0.30
N LEU A 95 -3.76 11.80 0.40
CA LEU A 95 -4.07 10.41 0.08
C LEU A 95 -3.60 9.50 1.22
N GLY A 96 -4.48 8.65 1.71
CA GLY A 96 -4.10 7.52 2.56
C GLY A 96 -3.95 6.26 1.73
N VAL A 97 -2.86 5.53 1.89
CA VAL A 97 -2.62 4.26 1.19
C VAL A 97 -2.49 3.13 2.21
N GLY A 98 -3.29 2.07 2.03
CA GLY A 98 -3.23 0.85 2.81
C GLY A 98 -2.92 -0.34 1.92
N PHE A 99 -1.82 -1.03 2.19
CA PHE A 99 -1.44 -2.26 1.48
C PHE A 99 -1.29 -3.41 2.47
N THR A 100 -1.94 -4.54 2.17
CA THR A 100 -1.66 -5.82 2.83
C THR A 100 -1.57 -6.93 1.80
N GLY A 101 -0.50 -7.73 1.88
CA GLY A 101 -0.23 -8.80 0.92
C GLY A 101 0.32 -10.07 1.56
N SER A 102 -0.14 -11.20 1.05
CA SER A 102 0.29 -12.54 1.42
C SER A 102 1.15 -13.12 0.29
N LEU A 103 2.33 -12.54 0.02
CA LEU A 103 3.12 -12.85 -1.19
C LEU A 103 4.07 -14.05 -1.08
N ALA A 104 4.91 -14.19 -0.06
CA ALA A 104 5.79 -15.36 0.07
C ALA A 104 6.04 -15.68 1.53
N SER A 105 6.11 -16.97 1.88
CA SER A 105 6.58 -17.45 3.18
C SER A 105 7.51 -18.63 2.97
N SER A 106 8.45 -18.82 3.88
CA SER A 106 9.36 -19.98 3.90
C SER A 106 8.63 -21.32 4.07
N GLN A 107 7.38 -21.30 4.54
CA GLN A 107 6.50 -22.47 4.53
C GLN A 107 5.54 -22.46 3.33
N PRO A 108 5.17 -23.64 2.79
CA PRO A 108 4.16 -23.74 1.73
C PRO A 108 2.86 -23.10 2.19
N LYS A 109 2.39 -22.10 1.44
CA LYS A 109 1.08 -21.51 1.71
C LYS A 109 -0.01 -22.46 1.24
N ARG A 110 -1.03 -22.62 2.08
CA ARG A 110 -2.27 -23.35 1.74
C ARG A 110 -3.29 -22.46 1.02
N GLY A 111 -2.94 -21.23 0.63
CA GLY A 111 -3.82 -20.27 -0.03
C GLY A 111 -3.08 -19.36 -1.01
N ASP A 112 -3.83 -18.58 -1.78
CA ASP A 112 -3.30 -17.83 -2.91
C ASP A 112 -2.34 -16.71 -2.52
N HIS A 113 -1.44 -16.40 -3.46
CA HIS A 113 -0.54 -15.26 -3.36
C HIS A 113 -1.29 -13.97 -3.69
N GLN A 114 -2.07 -13.46 -2.75
CA GLN A 114 -2.94 -12.31 -2.97
C GLN A 114 -2.48 -11.05 -2.24
N PHE A 115 -2.87 -9.89 -2.75
CA PHE A 115 -2.73 -8.63 -2.05
C PHE A 115 -3.93 -7.71 -2.27
N PHE A 116 -4.13 -6.82 -1.30
CA PHE A 116 -5.11 -5.74 -1.34
C PHE A 116 -4.38 -4.41 -1.22
N LEU A 117 -4.75 -3.48 -2.09
CA LEU A 117 -4.30 -2.10 -2.09
C LEU A 117 -5.52 -1.20 -2.04
N SER A 118 -5.64 -0.40 -0.99
CA SER A 118 -6.70 0.58 -0.85
C SER A 118 -6.13 1.98 -0.80
N THR A 119 -6.83 2.91 -1.46
CA THR A 119 -6.52 4.34 -1.46
C THR A 119 -7.73 5.12 -0.97
N ARG A 120 -7.52 6.00 0.00
CA ARG A 120 -8.54 6.87 0.58
C ARG A 120 -8.23 8.33 0.31
N THR A 121 -9.21 9.05 -0.22
CA THR A 121 -9.26 10.52 -0.30
C THR A 121 -10.45 11.02 0.52
N HIS A 122 -10.71 12.33 0.50
CA HIS A 122 -11.84 12.93 1.23
C HIS A 122 -13.21 12.34 0.84
N ASN A 123 -13.41 11.97 -0.42
CA ASN A 123 -14.69 11.51 -0.95
C ASN A 123 -14.66 10.10 -1.56
N CYS A 124 -13.48 9.51 -1.75
CA CYS A 124 -13.34 8.23 -2.45
C CYS A 124 -12.56 7.23 -1.61
N LEU A 125 -13.02 5.98 -1.61
CA LEU A 125 -12.25 4.82 -1.22
C LEU A 125 -12.24 3.90 -2.43
N ARG A 126 -11.05 3.58 -2.94
CA ARG A 126 -10.87 2.62 -4.02
C ARG A 126 -10.00 1.49 -3.52
N THR A 127 -10.41 0.26 -3.78
CA THR A 127 -9.66 -0.94 -3.41
C THR A 127 -9.40 -1.78 -4.64
N SER A 128 -8.15 -2.20 -4.83
CA SER A 128 -7.76 -3.18 -5.82
C SER A 128 -7.32 -4.46 -5.11
N HIS A 129 -7.79 -5.58 -5.62
CA HIS A 129 -7.41 -6.92 -5.18
C HIS A 129 -6.74 -7.63 -6.34
N VAL A 130 -5.62 -8.28 -6.08
CA VAL A 130 -4.90 -9.07 -7.08
C VAL A 130 -4.57 -10.42 -6.48
N THR A 131 -4.89 -11.47 -7.23
CA THR A 131 -4.46 -12.83 -6.93
C THR A 131 -3.36 -13.21 -7.92
N LEU A 132 -2.19 -13.60 -7.39
CA LEU A 132 -1.11 -14.17 -8.18
C LEU A 132 -1.23 -15.68 -8.19
N LEU A 133 -1.44 -16.26 -9.37
CA LEU A 133 -1.37 -17.70 -9.54
C LEU A 133 0.07 -18.11 -9.79
N LYS A 134 0.55 -19.09 -9.03
CA LYS A 134 1.86 -19.71 -9.27
C LYS A 134 1.69 -20.79 -10.32
N VAL A 135 2.04 -20.49 -11.57
CA VAL A 135 2.09 -21.48 -12.65
C VAL A 135 3.56 -21.66 -13.02
N TYR A 136 4.16 -22.80 -12.67
CA TYR A 136 5.54 -23.20 -13.02
C TYR A 136 6.56 -22.04 -13.06
N ASN A 137 7.12 -21.68 -11.90
CA ASN A 137 8.16 -20.64 -11.72
C ASN A 137 7.84 -19.21 -12.23
N HIS A 138 6.64 -18.94 -12.74
CA HIS A 138 6.18 -17.59 -13.12
C HIS A 138 4.85 -17.24 -12.44
N PHE A 139 4.67 -15.96 -12.10
CA PHE A 139 3.44 -15.43 -11.53
C PHE A 139 2.55 -14.87 -12.64
N LEU A 140 1.29 -15.30 -12.70
CA LEU A 140 0.26 -14.74 -13.58
C LEU A 140 -0.66 -13.81 -12.78
N PHE A 141 -0.92 -12.59 -13.28
CA PHE A 141 -1.89 -11.66 -12.69
C PHE A 141 -3.31 -12.08 -13.04
N VAL A 142 -4.16 -12.28 -12.04
CA VAL A 142 -5.56 -12.69 -12.25
C VAL A 142 -6.49 -11.77 -11.47
N TYR A 143 -7.36 -11.08 -12.24
CA TYR A 143 -8.46 -10.16 -11.89
C TYR A 143 -8.15 -8.74 -11.35
N PHE A 144 -8.74 -7.75 -12.02
CA PHE A 144 -9.10 -6.43 -11.49
C PHE A 144 -10.59 -6.45 -11.14
N HIS A 145 -10.97 -6.13 -9.90
CA HIS A 145 -12.28 -5.55 -9.63
C HIS A 145 -12.02 -4.05 -9.39
N LEU A 146 -12.61 -3.22 -10.26
CA LEU A 146 -12.62 -1.76 -10.15
C LEU A 146 -13.78 -1.30 -9.26
#